data_AF-A0A8S9LAG8-F1
#
_entry.id   AF-A0A8S9LAG8-F1
#
_cell.length_a   1.000
_cell.length_b   1.000
_cell.length_c   1.000
_cell.angle_alpha   90.00
_cell.angle_beta   90.00
_cell.angle_gamma   90.00
#
_symmetry.space_group_name_H-M   'P 1'
#
loop_
_entity.id
_entity.type
_entity.pdbx_description
1 polymer ?
#
loop_
_entity_poly.entity_id
_entity_poly.type
_entity_poly.pdbx_seq_one_letter_code
_entity_poly.pdbx_strand_id
1 'polypeptide(L)'
;MARAAGGTNRLWSRALLRRAAKENNKVVRFPRRKKRVTCLRRRSNRRDPVEEEEAERLRNLVPGGGGMGTSKLMEETAHYIKCLSMQVKVMQCLVDGLAPK
;
A
#
# COMPACT_ATOMS: atom_id res chain seq x y z
N MET A 1 30.21 2.50 28.20
CA MET A 1 29.13 3.46 28.51
C MET A 1 29.74 4.80 28.85
N ALA A 2 29.42 5.86 28.11
CA ALA A 2 29.50 7.25 28.56
C ALA A 2 28.61 8.09 27.64
N ARG A 3 27.44 8.49 28.13
CA ARG A 3 26.57 9.47 27.48
C ARG A 3 27.02 10.85 27.96
N ALA A 4 27.44 11.73 27.05
CA ALA A 4 27.55 13.15 27.33
C ALA A 4 26.35 13.85 26.69
N ALA A 5 25.43 14.29 27.55
CA ALA A 5 24.29 15.12 27.21
C ALA A 5 24.73 16.58 27.00
N GLY A 6 24.03 17.29 26.11
CA GLY A 6 23.82 18.73 26.18
C GLY A 6 24.97 19.63 25.73
N GLY A 7 24.72 20.44 24.70
CA GLY A 7 25.55 21.60 24.40
C GLY A 7 25.42 22.06 22.95
N THR A 8 24.46 22.93 22.70
CA THR A 8 24.13 23.64 21.44
C THR A 8 25.26 24.56 20.90
N ASN A 9 26.52 24.33 21.28
CA ASN A 9 27.66 25.21 20.99
C ASN A 9 28.70 24.60 20.02
N ARG A 10 28.30 23.69 19.12
CA ARG A 10 29.21 23.07 18.13
C ARG A 10 29.04 23.59 16.69
N LEU A 11 28.43 24.76 16.51
CA LEU A 11 28.32 25.38 15.19
C LEU A 11 29.64 26.07 14.78
N TRP A 12 30.38 26.61 15.75
CA TRP A 12 31.68 27.26 15.53
C TRP A 12 32.78 26.25 15.18
N SER A 13 32.81 25.08 15.85
CA SER A 13 33.78 24.02 15.53
C SER A 13 33.62 23.49 14.11
N ARG A 14 32.38 23.36 13.61
CA ARG A 14 32.15 22.94 12.20
C ARG A 14 32.47 24.04 11.20
N ALA A 15 32.32 25.31 11.57
CA ALA A 15 32.69 26.43 10.71
C ALA A 15 34.21 26.49 10.49
N LEU A 16 35.02 26.33 11.54
CA LEU A 16 36.48 26.22 11.41
C LEU A 16 36.90 25.02 10.55
N LEU A 17 36.30 23.84 10.78
CA LEU A 17 36.58 22.65 9.98
C LEU A 17 36.23 22.84 8.50
N ARG A 18 35.13 23.54 8.18
CA ARG A 18 34.79 23.87 6.78
C ARG A 18 35.75 24.88 6.15
N ARG A 19 36.27 25.83 6.93
CA ARG A 19 37.26 26.81 6.45
C ARG A 19 38.61 26.13 6.15
N ALA A 20 39.09 25.27 7.05
CA ALA A 20 40.30 24.46 6.83
C ALA A 20 40.17 23.51 5.63
N ALA A 21 38.99 22.90 5.44
CA ALA A 21 38.72 22.06 4.28
C ALA A 21 38.62 22.84 2.95
N LYS A 22 38.33 24.14 2.99
CA LYS A 22 38.25 24.99 1.79
C LYS A 22 39.63 25.49 1.35
N GLU A 23 40.54 25.71 2.29
CA GLU A 23 41.89 26.22 2.03
C GLU A 23 42.79 25.16 1.35
N ASN A 24 42.57 23.88 1.65
CA ASN A 24 43.37 22.75 1.13
C ASN A 24 42.84 22.13 -0.18
N ASN A 25 41.84 22.72 -0.83
CA ASN A 25 41.14 22.07 -1.94
C ASN A 25 41.31 22.82 -3.28
N LYS A 26 42.57 22.96 -3.71
CA LYS A 26 42.92 23.34 -5.10
C LYS A 26 43.18 22.13 -6.00
N VAL A 27 43.15 20.92 -5.46
CA VAL A 27 43.49 19.71 -6.19
C VAL A 27 42.34 18.73 -6.03
N VAL A 28 41.80 18.30 -7.18
CA VAL A 28 40.75 17.30 -7.40
C VAL A 28 39.28 17.74 -7.27
N ARG A 29 38.79 18.40 -8.33
CA ARG A 29 37.41 18.24 -8.79
C ARG A 29 37.21 16.79 -9.25
N PHE A 30 36.79 15.90 -8.35
CA PHE A 30 36.08 14.69 -8.76
C PHE A 30 34.59 15.01 -8.87
N PRO A 31 33.92 14.73 -10.00
CA PRO A 31 32.48 14.86 -10.07
C PRO A 31 31.90 13.78 -9.17
N ARG A 32 31.43 14.16 -7.98
CA ARG A 32 30.62 13.28 -7.14
C ARG A 32 29.34 12.98 -7.90
N ARG A 33 29.32 11.87 -8.66
CA ARG A 33 28.09 11.26 -9.18
C ARG A 33 27.20 10.99 -7.97
N LYS A 34 26.27 11.89 -7.69
CA LYS A 34 25.16 11.64 -6.77
C LYS A 34 24.30 10.55 -7.42
N LYS A 35 24.64 9.28 -7.21
CA LYS A 35 23.64 8.20 -7.30
C LYS A 35 22.62 8.51 -6.21
N ARG A 36 21.54 9.20 -6.58
CA ARG A 36 20.33 9.21 -5.77
C ARG A 36 19.87 7.76 -5.72
N VAL A 37 20.23 7.07 -4.65
CA VAL A 37 19.48 5.91 -4.20
C VAL A 37 18.22 6.47 -3.56
N THR A 38 17.32 7.01 -4.38
CA THR A 38 15.91 6.93 -4.04
C THR A 38 15.59 5.46 -4.23
N CYS A 39 15.59 4.72 -3.12
CA CYS A 39 14.82 3.51 -2.97
C CYS A 39 13.37 3.88 -3.29
N LEU A 40 13.07 3.90 -4.59
CA LEU A 40 11.71 3.95 -5.10
C LEU A 40 11.16 2.56 -4.77
N ARG A 41 10.77 2.39 -3.50
CA ARG A 41 9.83 1.37 -3.08
C ARG A 41 8.44 1.77 -3.62
N ARG A 42 8.37 2.17 -4.89
CA ARG A 42 7.16 2.01 -5.69
C ARG A 42 7.10 0.53 -5.96
N ARG A 43 6.51 -0.19 -5.01
CA ARG A 43 5.71 -1.35 -5.36
C ARG A 43 4.66 -0.78 -6.30
N SER A 44 5.01 -0.68 -7.57
CA SER A 44 4.13 -0.25 -8.63
C SER A 44 3.13 -1.38 -8.69
N ASN A 45 2.07 -1.23 -7.90
CA ASN A 45 0.89 -2.04 -7.98
C ASN A 45 0.23 -1.64 -9.30
N ARG A 46 0.87 -2.02 -10.42
CA ARG A 46 0.25 -2.07 -11.73
C ARG A 46 -0.73 -3.22 -11.63
N ARG A 47 -1.85 -2.99 -10.95
CA ARG A 47 -3.03 -3.80 -11.23
C ARG A 47 -3.38 -3.50 -12.67
N ASP A 48 -3.66 -4.54 -13.43
CA ASP A 48 -4.14 -4.34 -14.78
C ASP A 48 -5.46 -3.54 -14.68
N PRO A 49 -5.69 -2.53 -15.54
CA PRO A 49 -6.91 -1.73 -15.50
C PRO A 49 -8.19 -2.58 -15.51
N VAL A 50 -8.10 -3.75 -16.16
CA VAL A 50 -9.15 -4.77 -16.20
C VAL A 50 -9.47 -5.33 -14.82
N GLU A 51 -8.46 -5.65 -14.01
CA GLU A 51 -8.66 -6.17 -12.64
C GLU A 51 -9.29 -5.12 -11.72
N GLU A 52 -9.02 -3.84 -11.97
CA GLU A 52 -9.60 -2.74 -11.20
C GLU A 52 -11.07 -2.52 -11.56
N GLU A 53 -11.43 -2.57 -12.85
CA GLU A 53 -12.82 -2.48 -13.31
C GLU A 53 -13.67 -3.66 -12.79
N GLU A 54 -13.15 -4.89 -12.86
CA GLU A 54 -13.83 -6.08 -12.33
C GLU A 54 -14.03 -5.99 -10.82
N ALA A 55 -13.01 -5.51 -10.09
CA ALA A 55 -13.14 -5.28 -8.66
C ALA A 55 -14.19 -4.21 -8.35
N GLU A 56 -14.28 -3.12 -9.12
CA GLU A 56 -15.32 -2.11 -8.94
C GLU A 56 -16.73 -2.66 -9.20
N ARG A 57 -16.90 -3.48 -10.25
CA ARG A 57 -18.18 -4.17 -10.50
C ARG A 57 -18.58 -5.04 -9.32
N LEU A 58 -17.65 -5.79 -8.75
CA LEU A 58 -17.92 -6.62 -7.57
C LEU A 58 -18.29 -5.78 -6.34
N ARG A 59 -17.71 -4.60 -6.15
CA ARG A 59 -18.09 -3.70 -5.03
C ARG A 59 -19.53 -3.23 -5.10
N ASN A 60 -20.07 -3.08 -6.32
CA ASN A 60 -21.45 -2.69 -6.55
C ASN A 60 -22.43 -3.88 -6.40
N LEU A 61 -21.97 -5.10 -6.66
CA LEU A 61 -22.79 -6.32 -6.54
C LEU A 61 -22.87 -6.86 -5.11
N VAL A 62 -21.76 -6.79 -4.38
CA VAL A 62 -21.67 -7.33 -3.02
C VAL A 62 -22.28 -6.33 -2.02
N PRO A 63 -23.22 -6.76 -1.16
CA PRO A 63 -23.79 -5.90 -0.13
C PRO A 63 -22.69 -5.28 0.75
N GLY A 64 -22.63 -3.95 0.82
CA GLY A 64 -21.61 -3.22 1.58
C GLY A 64 -20.21 -3.18 0.94
N GLY A 65 -20.06 -3.61 -0.32
CA GLY A 65 -18.77 -3.72 -1.01
C GLY A 65 -18.07 -2.40 -1.36
N GLY A 66 -18.78 -1.28 -1.46
CA GLY A 66 -18.26 0.01 -1.96
C GLY A 66 -16.96 0.51 -1.30
N GLY A 67 -16.79 0.28 0.00
CA GLY A 67 -15.60 0.70 0.75
C GLY A 67 -14.56 -0.40 1.02
N MET A 68 -14.76 -1.61 0.50
CA MET A 68 -13.91 -2.75 0.85
C MET A 68 -12.62 -2.80 0.02
N GLY A 69 -11.51 -3.14 0.69
CA GLY A 69 -10.28 -3.54 0.00
C GLY A 69 -10.47 -4.89 -0.72
N THR A 70 -9.67 -5.16 -1.76
CA THR A 70 -9.86 -6.33 -2.64
C THR A 70 -9.90 -7.67 -1.91
N SER A 71 -9.08 -7.89 -0.87
CA SER A 71 -9.09 -9.14 -0.10
C SER A 71 -10.41 -9.34 0.65
N LYS A 72 -10.86 -8.32 1.39
CA LYS A 72 -12.14 -8.37 2.11
C LYS A 72 -13.32 -8.50 1.16
N LEU A 73 -13.24 -7.84 -0.01
CA LEU A 73 -14.26 -7.94 -1.05
C LEU A 73 -14.39 -9.39 -1.56
N MET A 74 -13.28 -10.10 -1.77
CA MET A 74 -13.30 -11.51 -2.19
C MET A 74 -13.91 -12.42 -1.13
N GLU A 75 -13.54 -12.22 0.15
CA GLU A 75 -14.11 -12.95 1.28
C GLU A 75 -15.63 -12.76 1.34
N GLU A 76 -16.09 -11.50 1.31
CA GLU A 76 -17.51 -11.17 1.37
C GLU A 76 -18.26 -11.69 0.13
N THR A 77 -17.62 -11.66 -1.05
CA THR A 77 -18.18 -12.26 -2.28
C THR A 77 -18.43 -13.75 -2.10
N ALA A 78 -17.47 -14.50 -1.55
CA ALA A 78 -17.62 -15.93 -1.31
C ALA A 78 -18.74 -16.22 -0.31
N HIS A 79 -18.83 -15.45 0.77
CA HIS A 79 -19.94 -15.53 1.72
C HIS A 79 -21.28 -15.23 1.05
N TYR A 80 -21.35 -14.19 0.22
CA TYR A 80 -22.57 -13.78 -0.45
C TYR A 80 -23.07 -14.83 -1.44
N ILE A 81 -22.18 -15.45 -2.23
CA ILE A 81 -22.51 -16.58 -3.11
C ILE A 81 -23.12 -17.75 -2.32
N LYS A 82 -22.54 -18.08 -1.14
CA LYS A 82 -23.05 -19.14 -0.28
C LYS A 82 -24.46 -18.83 0.22
N CYS A 83 -24.71 -17.58 0.64
CA CYS A 83 -26.03 -17.13 1.08
C CYS A 83 -27.05 -17.19 -0.06
N LEU A 84 -26.73 -16.66 -1.24
CA LEU A 84 -27.61 -16.71 -2.42
C LEU A 84 -27.94 -18.15 -2.82
N SER A 85 -26.94 -19.03 -2.84
CA SER A 85 -27.14 -20.45 -3.14
C SER A 85 -28.11 -21.12 -2.16
N MET A 86 -28.03 -20.76 -0.88
CA MET A 86 -28.97 -21.26 0.12
C MET A 86 -30.38 -20.70 -0.09
N GLN A 87 -30.50 -19.40 -0.38
CA GLN A 87 -31.79 -18.76 -0.65
C GLN A 87 -32.51 -19.43 -1.82
N VAL A 88 -31.81 -19.68 -2.93
CA VAL A 88 -32.37 -20.37 -4.09
C VAL A 88 -32.81 -21.79 -3.74
N LYS A 89 -32.01 -22.54 -2.95
CA LYS A 89 -32.39 -23.89 -2.49
C LYS A 89 -33.66 -23.88 -1.66
N VAL A 90 -33.78 -22.95 -0.71
CA VAL A 90 -34.98 -22.81 0.13
C VAL A 90 -36.20 -22.50 -0.75
N MET A 91 -36.07 -21.56 -1.69
CA MET A 91 -37.15 -21.23 -2.62
C MET A 91 -37.57 -22.43 -3.47
N GLN A 92 -36.62 -23.22 -3.96
CA GLN A 92 -36.91 -24.44 -4.71
C GLN A 92 -37.68 -25.46 -3.85
N CYS A 93 -37.24 -25.70 -2.60
CA CYS A 93 -37.94 -26.60 -1.70
C CYS A 93 -39.39 -26.14 -1.41
N LEU A 94 -39.62 -24.83 -1.31
CA LEU A 94 -40.97 -24.29 -1.16
C LEU A 94 -41.82 -24.53 -2.40
N VAL A 95 -41.27 -24.29 -3.59
CA VAL A 95 -41.96 -24.56 -4.86
C VAL A 95 -42.28 -26.04 -5.01
N ASP A 96 -41.33 -26.93 -4.74
CA ASP A 96 -41.52 -28.38 -4.84
C ASP A 96 -42.54 -28.90 -3.81
N GLY A 97 -42.59 -28.31 -2.62
CA GLY A 97 -43.57 -28.65 -1.58
C GLY A 97 -44.98 -28.16 -1.88
N LEU A 98 -45.12 -27.07 -2.64
CA LEU A 98 -46.41 -26.50 -3.06
C LEU A 98 -46.90 -27.03 -4.42
N ALA A 99 -46.04 -27.75 -5.16
CA ALA A 99 -46.42 -28.37 -6.41
C ALA A 99 -47.50 -29.45 -6.16
N PRO A 100 -48.63 -29.43 -6.89
CA PRO A 100 -49.62 -30.49 -6.78
C PRO A 100 -49.01 -31.82 -7.25
N LYS A 101 -49.24 -32.89 -6.47
CA LYS A 101 -48.86 -34.26 -6.83
C LYS A 101 -49.76 -34.83 -7.91
#